data_AF-A0A968H0D8-F1
#
_entry.id   AF-A0A968H0D8-F1
#
_cell.length_a   1.000
_cell.length_b   1.000
_cell.length_c   1.000
_cell.angle_alpha   90.00
_cell.angle_beta   90.00
_cell.angle_gamma   90.00
#
_symmetry.space_group_name_H-M   'P 1'
#
loop_
_entity.id
_entity.type
_entity.pdbx_description
1 polymer ?
#
loop_
_entity_poly.entity_id
_entity_poly.type
_entity_poly.pdbx_seq_one_letter_code
_entity_poly.pdbx_strand_id
1 'polypeptide(L)'
;MEQQPRELRDPTELRTASDLMLRRLDRLYELERRKREIPPEEPEFQRLAREIEDLARAVLGTSGHQADLANAAAAAAKEGRTDLVDRPIRDLPPRRDGARLLAEWRAAERRLRAAPAGSTEEREARVDVDRLRREYGRVVNRSDAME
;
A
#
# COMPACT_ATOMS: atom_id res chain seq x y z
N MET A 1 9.36 14.49 -23.99
CA MET A 1 8.25 14.67 -23.03
C MET A 1 8.87 14.61 -21.64
N GLU A 2 9.12 15.74 -21.00
CA GLU A 2 9.52 15.73 -19.58
C GLU A 2 8.33 15.20 -18.80
N GLN A 3 8.49 14.03 -18.18
CA GLN A 3 7.50 13.53 -17.23
C GLN A 3 7.50 14.52 -16.05
N GLN A 4 6.33 15.06 -15.72
CA GLN A 4 6.21 15.92 -14.54
C GLN A 4 6.72 15.15 -13.31
N PRO A 5 7.53 15.78 -12.45
CA PRO A 5 8.09 15.11 -11.28
C PRO A 5 6.95 14.63 -10.38
N ARG A 6 7.04 13.36 -9.96
CA ARG A 6 6.05 12.75 -9.07
C ARG A 6 6.01 13.53 -7.75
N GLU A 7 4.81 13.92 -7.33
CA GLU A 7 4.60 14.51 -6.00
C GLU A 7 4.28 13.42 -4.97
N LEU A 8 4.92 13.49 -3.80
CA LEU A 8 4.52 12.70 -2.65
C LEU A 8 3.27 13.33 -2.04
N ARG A 9 2.20 12.55 -1.91
CA ARG A 9 0.90 12.99 -1.39
C ARG A 9 0.52 12.32 -0.07
N ASP A 10 1.15 11.21 0.26
CA ASP A 10 0.88 10.44 1.47
C ASP A 10 2.13 9.66 1.88
N PRO A 11 2.60 9.80 3.13
CA PRO A 11 3.81 9.13 3.58
C PRO A 11 3.68 7.60 3.50
N THR A 12 2.47 7.03 3.64
CA THR A 12 2.26 5.57 3.55
C THR A 12 2.58 4.99 2.18
N GLU A 13 2.70 5.82 1.12
CA GLU A 13 3.19 5.38 -0.20
C GLU A 13 4.62 4.84 -0.10
N LEU A 14 5.49 5.48 0.69
CA LEU A 14 6.88 5.04 0.92
C LEU A 14 6.91 3.67 1.60
N ARG A 15 6.12 3.50 2.68
CA ARG A 15 6.04 2.22 3.40
C ARG A 15 5.46 1.13 2.52
N THR A 16 4.40 1.41 1.77
CA THR A 16 3.76 0.44 0.88
C THR A 16 4.72 -0.04 -0.21
N ALA A 17 5.47 0.88 -0.84
CA ALA A 17 6.45 0.53 -1.85
C ALA A 17 7.62 -0.27 -1.25
N SER A 18 8.08 0.10 -0.04
CA SER A 18 9.11 -0.65 0.70
C SER A 18 8.67 -2.08 1.01
N ASP A 19 7.49 -2.24 1.61
CA ASP A 19 6.93 -3.54 1.98
C ASP A 19 6.71 -4.43 0.74
N LEU A 20 6.27 -3.85 -0.38
CA LEU A 20 6.11 -4.58 -1.64
C LEU A 20 7.45 -5.09 -2.20
N MET A 21 8.49 -4.26 -2.17
CA MET A 21 9.83 -4.65 -2.63
C MET A 21 10.36 -5.83 -1.83
N LEU A 22 10.31 -5.75 -0.50
CA LEU A 22 10.78 -6.83 0.38
C LEU A 22 10.03 -8.14 0.11
N ARG A 23 8.69 -8.10 0.03
CA ARG A 23 7.90 -9.29 -0.32
C ARG A 23 8.27 -9.90 -1.68
N ARG A 24 8.56 -9.07 -2.69
CA ARG A 24 8.97 -9.55 -4.01
C ARG A 24 10.36 -10.18 -3.98
N LEU A 25 11.30 -9.60 -3.25
CA LEU A 25 12.64 -10.17 -3.05
C LEU A 25 12.58 -11.52 -2.32
N ASP A 26 11.78 -11.62 -1.25
CA ASP A 26 11.57 -12.87 -0.53
C ASP A 26 10.98 -13.94 -1.46
N ARG A 27 9.96 -13.60 -2.26
CA ARG A 27 9.38 -14.54 -3.22
C ARG A 27 10.38 -14.97 -4.30
N LEU A 28 11.21 -14.06 -4.80
CA LEU A 28 12.24 -14.36 -5.79
C LEU A 28 13.26 -15.34 -5.22
N TYR A 29 13.70 -15.13 -3.98
CA TYR A 29 14.59 -16.02 -3.26
C TYR A 29 13.99 -17.43 -3.09
N GLU A 30 12.73 -17.53 -2.67
CA GLU A 30 12.04 -18.81 -2.51
C GLU A 30 11.90 -19.58 -3.83
N LEU A 31 11.56 -18.89 -4.93
CA LEU A 31 11.47 -19.50 -6.25
C LEU A 31 12.82 -20.02 -6.75
N GLU A 32 13.88 -19.24 -6.59
CA GLU A 32 15.22 -19.66 -6.98
C GLU A 32 15.68 -20.85 -6.15
N ARG A 33 15.43 -20.85 -4.83
CA ARG A 33 15.76 -21.99 -3.96
C ARG A 33 15.06 -23.27 -4.45
N ARG A 34 13.76 -23.18 -4.74
CA ARG A 34 13.01 -24.33 -5.27
C ARG A 34 13.54 -24.80 -6.62
N LYS A 35 13.81 -23.88 -7.56
CA LYS A 35 14.34 -24.24 -8.89
C LYS A 35 15.67 -24.99 -8.79
N ARG A 36 16.54 -24.63 -7.84
CA ARG A 36 17.83 -25.30 -7.59
C ARG A 36 17.71 -26.76 -7.14
N GLU A 37 16.56 -27.16 -6.62
CA GLU A 37 16.29 -28.53 -6.17
C GLU A 37 15.73 -29.41 -7.30
N ILE A 38 15.44 -28.85 -8.48
CA ILE A 38 14.78 -29.53 -9.60
C ILE A 38 15.80 -29.81 -10.72
N PRO A 39 15.86 -31.04 -11.27
CA PRO A 39 16.67 -31.36 -12.44
C PRO A 39 16.30 -30.52 -13.68
N PRO A 40 17.26 -30.06 -14.49
CA PRO A 40 16.98 -29.20 -15.66
C PRO A 40 16.05 -29.81 -16.73
N GLU A 41 16.00 -31.14 -16.82
CA GLU A 41 15.14 -31.89 -17.73
C GLU A 41 13.66 -31.86 -17.34
N GLU A 42 13.34 -31.55 -16.08
CA GLU A 42 11.96 -31.49 -15.63
C GLU A 42 11.28 -30.21 -16.16
N PRO A 43 10.04 -30.31 -16.69
CA PRO A 43 9.29 -29.14 -17.18
C PRO A 43 9.11 -28.03 -16.13
N GLU A 44 9.09 -28.40 -14.84
CA GLU A 44 8.96 -27.43 -13.75
C GLU A 44 10.19 -26.50 -13.64
N PHE A 45 11.40 -26.96 -14.00
CA PHE A 45 12.60 -26.13 -14.00
C PHE A 45 12.44 -24.91 -14.92
N GLN A 46 12.01 -25.14 -16.16
CA GLN A 46 11.78 -24.07 -17.14
C GLN A 46 10.61 -23.16 -16.74
N ARG A 47 9.56 -23.73 -16.12
CA ARG A 47 8.43 -22.95 -15.61
C ARG A 47 8.86 -21.98 -14.52
N LEU A 48 9.62 -22.44 -13.52
CA LEU A 48 10.12 -21.60 -12.45
C LEU A 48 11.10 -20.54 -12.96
N ALA A 49 11.95 -20.88 -13.95
CA ALA A 49 12.85 -19.90 -14.56
C ALA A 49 12.09 -18.71 -15.17
N ARG A 50 10.96 -18.96 -15.86
CA ARG A 50 10.10 -17.89 -16.40
C ARG A 50 9.42 -17.09 -15.29
N GLU A 51 8.89 -17.75 -14.26
CA GLU A 51 8.26 -17.08 -13.11
C GLU A 51 9.25 -16.14 -12.38
N ILE A 52 10.52 -16.57 -12.26
CA ILE A 52 11.61 -15.78 -11.70
C ILE A 52 11.94 -14.57 -12.58
N GLU A 53 12.02 -14.74 -13.90
CA GLU A 53 12.27 -13.65 -14.85
C GLU A 53 11.17 -12.57 -14.76
N ASP A 54 9.91 -13.00 -14.75
CA ASP A 54 8.77 -12.08 -14.68
C ASP A 54 8.73 -11.33 -13.34
N LEU A 55 9.00 -12.03 -12.24
CA LEU A 55 9.11 -11.39 -10.93
C LEU A 55 10.31 -10.44 -10.83
N ALA A 56 11.46 -10.78 -11.43
CA ALA A 56 12.63 -9.92 -11.47
C ALA A 56 12.35 -8.62 -12.26
N ARG A 57 11.62 -8.70 -13.37
CA ARG A 57 11.12 -7.51 -14.10
C ARG A 57 10.21 -6.66 -13.22
N ALA A 58 9.31 -7.29 -12.46
CA ALA A 58 8.45 -6.58 -11.52
C ALA A 58 9.24 -5.90 -10.38
N VAL A 59 10.30 -6.55 -9.87
CA VAL A 59 11.23 -5.98 -8.88
C VAL A 59 11.93 -4.75 -9.44
N LEU A 60 12.44 -4.83 -10.68
CA LEU A 60 13.06 -3.69 -11.35
C LEU A 60 12.09 -2.51 -11.46
N GLY A 61 10.85 -2.77 -11.89
CA GLY A 61 9.80 -1.74 -11.92
C GLY A 61 9.53 -1.11 -10.55
N THR A 62 9.45 -1.92 -9.49
CA THR A 62 9.29 -1.40 -8.11
C THR A 62 10.47 -0.56 -7.66
N SER A 63 11.71 -0.95 -7.99
CA SER A 63 12.90 -0.17 -7.62
C SER A 63 12.93 1.20 -8.29
N GLY A 64 12.52 1.30 -9.56
CA GLY A 64 12.36 2.58 -10.25
C GLY A 64 11.31 3.44 -9.55
N HIS A 65 10.15 2.87 -9.25
CA HIS A 65 9.10 3.57 -8.50
C HIS A 65 9.57 4.05 -7.11
N GLN A 66 10.38 3.27 -6.39
CA GLN A 66 10.96 3.68 -5.12
C GLN A 66 11.95 4.84 -5.27
N ALA A 67 12.74 4.86 -6.34
CA ALA A 67 13.64 5.98 -6.64
C ALA A 67 12.85 7.27 -6.89
N ASP A 68 11.75 7.19 -7.64
CA ASP A 68 10.87 8.34 -7.86
C ASP A 68 10.25 8.85 -6.56
N LEU A 69 9.77 7.94 -5.70
CA LEU A 69 9.21 8.31 -4.40
C LEU A 69 10.27 8.92 -3.47
N ALA A 70 11.51 8.45 -3.51
CA ALA A 70 12.61 9.01 -2.73
C ALA A 70 12.93 10.44 -3.19
N ASN A 71 12.95 10.69 -4.50
CA ASN A 71 13.12 12.03 -5.06
C ASN A 71 11.96 12.96 -4.65
N ALA A 72 10.73 12.46 -4.71
CA ALA A 72 9.53 13.19 -4.30
C ALA A 72 9.55 13.55 -2.80
N ALA A 73 9.98 12.63 -1.94
CA ALA A 73 10.14 12.86 -0.51
C ALA A 73 11.22 13.92 -0.23
N ALA A 74 12.35 13.87 -0.94
CA ALA A 74 13.40 14.87 -0.82
C ALA A 74 12.94 16.27 -1.28
N ALA A 75 12.11 16.35 -2.32
CA ALA A 75 11.50 17.60 -2.76
C ALA A 75 10.51 18.15 -1.71
N ALA A 76 9.62 17.31 -1.18
CA ALA A 76 8.70 17.69 -0.11
C ALA A 76 9.42 18.22 1.14
N ALA A 77 10.54 17.60 1.52
CA ALA A 77 11.37 18.07 2.62
C ALA A 77 11.95 19.47 2.36
N LYS A 78 12.45 19.74 1.14
CA LYS A 78 12.97 21.05 0.75
C LYS A 78 11.90 22.14 0.76
N GLU A 79 10.67 21.78 0.44
CA GLU A 79 9.50 22.67 0.47
C GLU A 79 8.92 22.88 1.88
N GLY A 80 9.47 22.19 2.89
CA GLY A 80 9.00 22.30 4.27
C GLY A 80 7.71 21.52 4.56
N ARG A 81 7.30 20.59 3.70
CA ARG A 81 6.14 19.69 3.91
C ARG A 81 6.47 18.58 4.91
N THR A 82 6.69 18.96 6.16
CA THR A 82 7.17 18.06 7.22
C THR A 82 6.17 16.96 7.55
N ASP A 83 4.87 17.18 7.38
CA ASP A 83 3.81 16.17 7.57
C ASP A 83 3.98 14.90 6.71
N LEU A 84 4.70 15.00 5.59
CA LEU A 84 4.95 13.89 4.67
C LEU A 84 6.26 13.14 4.95
N VAL A 85 7.19 13.72 5.73
CA VAL A 85 8.57 13.23 5.87
C VAL A 85 9.15 13.39 7.29
N ASP A 86 8.30 13.62 8.30
CA ASP A 86 8.71 13.87 9.69
C ASP A 86 9.30 12.64 10.41
N ARG A 87 9.19 11.44 9.83
CA ARG A 87 9.61 10.20 10.47
C ARG A 87 10.16 9.15 9.50
N PRO A 88 10.99 8.22 9.99
CA PRO A 88 11.46 7.08 9.21
C PRO A 88 10.33 6.19 8.67
N ILE A 89 10.55 5.55 7.51
CA ILE A 89 9.56 4.66 6.86
C ILE A 89 9.06 3.55 7.81
N ARG A 90 9.96 3.01 8.65
CA ARG A 90 9.62 1.94 9.62
C ARG A 90 8.56 2.38 10.65
N ASP A 91 8.48 3.68 10.94
CA ASP A 91 7.62 4.27 11.97
C ASP A 91 6.29 4.79 11.38
N LEU A 92 6.16 4.79 10.04
CA LEU A 92 4.89 5.08 9.37
C LEU A 92 3.90 3.94 9.59
N PRO A 93 2.61 4.20 9.88
CA PRO A 93 1.65 3.11 9.97
C PRO A 93 1.53 2.37 8.62
N PRO A 94 1.29 1.05 8.61
CA PRO A 94 0.96 0.35 7.37
C PRO A 94 -0.34 0.92 6.79
N ARG A 95 -0.48 0.86 5.47
CA ARG A 95 -1.70 1.30 4.79
C ARG A 95 -2.90 0.55 5.36
N ARG A 96 -3.99 1.27 5.65
CA ARG A 96 -5.24 0.66 6.09
C ARG A 96 -5.88 -0.12 4.94
N ASP A 97 -6.31 -1.33 5.26
CA ASP A 97 -7.04 -2.20 4.34
C ASP A 97 -8.46 -1.65 4.10
N GLY A 98 -8.80 -1.43 2.83
CA GLY A 98 -10.11 -0.95 2.41
C GLY A 98 -11.25 -1.89 2.80
N ALA A 99 -11.03 -3.21 2.75
CA ALA A 99 -12.03 -4.19 3.16
C ALA A 99 -12.32 -4.11 4.66
N ARG A 100 -11.26 -3.97 5.47
CA ARG A 100 -11.39 -3.74 6.91
C ARG A 100 -12.10 -2.42 7.24
N LEU A 101 -11.73 -1.33 6.57
CA LEU A 101 -12.40 -0.03 6.73
C LEU A 101 -13.88 -0.10 6.38
N LEU A 102 -14.24 -0.81 5.30
CA LEU A 102 -15.64 -1.02 4.92
C LEU A 102 -16.40 -1.84 5.97
N ALA A 103 -15.78 -2.87 6.54
CA ALA A 103 -16.37 -3.66 7.61
C ALA A 103 -16.61 -2.82 8.87
N GLU A 104 -15.62 -2.00 9.27
CA GLU A 104 -15.73 -1.06 10.39
C GLU A 104 -16.82 -0.02 10.15
N TRP A 105 -16.90 0.52 8.93
CA TRP A 105 -17.95 1.47 8.54
C TRP A 105 -19.34 0.82 8.65
N ARG A 106 -19.55 -0.36 8.06
CA ARG A 106 -20.82 -1.09 8.17
C ARG A 106 -21.19 -1.40 9.62
N ALA A 107 -20.21 -1.65 10.49
CA ALA A 107 -20.45 -1.86 11.91
C ALA A 107 -20.87 -0.55 12.61
N ALA A 108 -20.24 0.58 12.29
CA ALA A 108 -20.63 1.89 12.80
C ALA A 108 -22.05 2.29 12.35
N GLU A 109 -22.44 1.99 11.11
CA GLU A 109 -23.81 2.23 10.63
C GLU A 109 -24.86 1.40 11.38
N ARG A 110 -24.54 0.13 11.70
CA ARG A 110 -25.43 -0.70 12.51
C ARG A 110 -25.58 -0.14 13.93
N ARG A 111 -24.48 0.30 14.55
CA ARG A 111 -24.52 0.98 15.86
C ARG A 111 -25.37 2.23 15.83
N LEU A 112 -25.18 3.09 14.82
CA LEU A 112 -25.96 4.32 14.67
C LEU A 112 -27.46 4.04 14.53
N ARG A 113 -27.86 3.00 13.79
CA ARG A 113 -29.27 2.61 13.64
C ARG A 113 -29.87 2.03 14.93
N ALA A 114 -29.05 1.43 15.79
CA ALA A 114 -29.49 0.85 17.06
C ALA A 114 -29.48 1.86 18.21
N ALA A 115 -28.73 2.96 18.07
CA ALA A 115 -28.59 3.96 19.11
C ALA A 115 -29.89 4.74 19.35
N PRO A 116 -30.30 4.97 20.61
CA PRO A 116 -31.45 5.81 20.92
C PRO A 116 -31.26 7.25 20.45
N ALA A 117 -32.31 7.87 19.93
CA ALA A 117 -32.29 9.25 19.47
C ALA A 117 -31.91 10.22 20.60
N GLY A 118 -30.98 11.14 20.33
CA GLY A 118 -30.45 12.11 21.27
C GLY A 118 -29.40 11.55 22.23
N SER A 119 -29.09 10.26 22.18
CA SER A 119 -28.09 9.64 23.05
C SER A 119 -26.66 10.05 22.69
N THR A 120 -25.73 9.87 23.63
CA THR A 120 -24.29 10.02 23.35
C THR A 120 -23.81 8.98 22.34
N GLU A 121 -24.36 7.76 22.42
CA GLU A 121 -24.05 6.67 21.49
C GLU A 121 -24.44 7.02 20.04
N GLU A 122 -25.58 7.68 19.82
CA GLU A 122 -25.98 8.16 18.48
C GLU A 122 -24.96 9.17 17.94
N ARG A 123 -24.55 10.15 18.78
CA ARG A 123 -23.57 11.17 18.38
C ARG A 123 -22.22 10.56 18.04
N GLU A 124 -21.71 9.65 18.86
CA GLU A 124 -20.44 8.96 18.64
C GLU A 124 -20.47 8.08 17.39
N ALA A 125 -21.53 7.29 17.22
CA ALA A 125 -21.69 6.43 16.04
C ALA A 125 -21.80 7.26 14.75
N ARG A 126 -22.43 8.43 14.79
CA ARG A 126 -22.50 9.35 13.63
C ARG A 126 -21.12 9.91 13.28
N VAL A 127 -20.33 10.34 14.27
CA VAL A 127 -18.95 10.79 14.05
C VAL A 127 -18.09 9.68 13.45
N ASP A 128 -18.23 8.45 13.95
CA ASP A 128 -17.52 7.28 13.42
C ASP A 128 -17.89 6.99 11.96
N VAL A 129 -19.18 6.99 11.62
CA VAL A 129 -19.66 6.77 10.24
C VAL A 129 -19.07 7.82 9.30
N ASP A 130 -19.11 9.10 9.68
CA ASP A 130 -18.59 10.18 8.85
C ASP A 130 -17.07 10.11 8.65
N ARG A 131 -16.34 9.78 9.72
CA ARG A 131 -14.89 9.57 9.67
C ARG A 131 -14.53 8.39 8.77
N LEU A 132 -15.17 7.24 8.97
CA LEU A 132 -14.89 6.00 8.24
C LEU A 132 -15.27 6.11 6.76
N ARG A 133 -16.37 6.82 6.43
CA ARG A 133 -16.73 7.11 5.04
C ARG A 133 -15.66 7.93 4.32
N ARG A 134 -15.17 9.02 4.94
CA ARG A 134 -14.09 9.85 4.36
C ARG A 134 -12.79 9.04 4.22
N GLU A 135 -12.49 8.21 5.19
CA GLU A 135 -11.30 7.36 5.19
C GLU A 135 -11.36 6.29 4.11
N TYR A 136 -12.49 5.58 3.98
CA TYR A 136 -12.72 4.61 2.92
C TYR A 136 -12.64 5.26 1.53
N GLY A 137 -13.26 6.42 1.32
CA GLY A 137 -13.17 7.16 0.06
C GLY A 137 -11.74 7.53 -0.33
N ARG A 138 -10.89 7.91 0.63
CA ARG A 138 -9.45 8.17 0.39
C ARG A 138 -8.68 6.91 0.00
N VAL A 139 -9.04 5.76 0.57
CA VAL A 139 -8.37 4.49 0.27
C VAL A 139 -8.79 3.96 -1.11
N VAL A 140 -10.09 4.02 -1.45
CA VAL A 140 -10.64 3.49 -2.71
C VAL A 140 -10.31 4.38 -3.91
N ASN A 141 -10.53 5.70 -3.83
CA ASN A 141 -10.22 6.60 -4.96
C ASN A 141 -8.73 6.63 -5.31
N ARG A 142 -7.87 6.18 -4.40
CA ARG A 142 -6.42 6.05 -4.62
C ARG A 142 -6.03 4.67 -5.16
N SER A 143 -6.87 3.65 -4.97
CA SER A 143 -6.70 2.34 -5.59
C SER A 143 -7.08 2.37 -7.07
N ASP A 144 -8.15 3.09 -7.43
CA ASP A 144 -8.59 3.25 -8.83
C ASP A 144 -7.59 4.07 -9.69
N ALA A 145 -6.68 4.82 -9.07
CA ALA A 145 -5.64 5.58 -9.74
C ALA A 145 -4.32 4.80 -9.96
N MET A 146 -4.27 3.54 -9.53
CA MET A 146 -3.09 2.66 -9.59
C MET A 146 -3.30 1.38 -10.42
N GLU A 147 -4.51 1.15 -10.94
CA GLU A 147 -4.79 0.21 -12.04
C GLU A 147 -4.69 0.92 -13.40
#